data_AF-A0A370TGA9-F1
#
_entry.id   AF-A0A370TGA9-F1
#
_cell.length_a   1.000
_cell.length_b   1.000
_cell.length_c   1.000
_cell.angle_alpha   90.00
_cell.angle_beta   90.00
_cell.angle_gamma   90.00
#
_symmetry.space_group_name_H-M   'P 1'
#
loop_
_entity.id
_entity.type
_entity.pdbx_description
1 polymer ?
#
loop_
_entity_poly.entity_id
_entity_poly.type
_entity_poly.pdbx_seq_one_letter_code
_entity_poly.pdbx_strand_id
1 'polypeptide(L)'
;MSIETPTASVELPSVVSTAPSSPPPTRRTSTSIRSVTTTEGPRLTEEEIEKKPWKYIGYKGYSEFIASDNDFYIVRKFASLNTRIALALQDQIAVLEADLNELDAQYSQMDAEDLHNGSFRDDREDRTELVEKIATKVAKYNEFILQQIEFKKYPQPFRQDLKSLRNWHHNHDNVAIATDEQAYLTHTQDLISVIPKEKTPLRRLLERSRKFRILPLWMQKTGPELPIYDKDVITYTSDKRIDRFITVVVVGIGSVMLIAPMWILQAMPNSRYKLAVITTFIVAFLGMVSYTTIAKPFETLAATAA
;
A
#
# COMPACT_ATOMS: atom_id res chain seq x y z
N MET A 1 -12.73 46.24 51.63
CA MET A 1 -13.11 47.20 50.57
C MET A 1 -12.93 46.47 49.26
N SER A 2 -14.04 46.01 48.69
CA SER A 2 -14.10 44.99 47.64
C SER A 2 -14.27 45.65 46.28
N ILE A 3 -13.43 45.29 45.29
CA ILE A 3 -13.59 45.50 43.84
C ILE A 3 -12.75 44.40 43.16
N GLU A 4 -13.32 43.26 42.75
CA GLU A 4 -13.89 42.94 41.43
C GLU A 4 -12.90 42.91 40.26
N THR A 5 -12.57 41.69 39.85
CA THR A 5 -12.01 41.27 38.54
C THR A 5 -13.15 40.79 37.63
N PRO A 6 -13.18 41.11 36.32
CA PRO A 6 -14.06 40.43 35.39
C PRO A 6 -13.29 39.41 34.52
N THR A 7 -13.77 38.16 34.57
CA THR A 7 -13.47 37.08 33.62
C THR A 7 -14.70 36.93 32.72
N ALA A 8 -14.54 37.02 31.40
CA ALA A 8 -15.63 36.80 30.45
C ALA A 8 -15.44 35.46 29.71
N SER A 9 -16.40 34.56 29.90
CA SER A 9 -16.49 33.24 29.25
C SER A 9 -17.55 33.27 28.15
N VAL A 10 -17.26 32.55 27.06
CA VAL A 10 -18.07 32.43 25.84
C VAL A 10 -19.35 31.63 26.08
N GLU A 11 -20.45 32.12 25.50
CA GLU A 11 -21.83 31.65 25.66
C GLU A 11 -22.23 30.65 24.56
N LEU A 12 -22.91 29.57 24.93
CA LEU A 12 -23.66 28.67 24.04
C LEU A 12 -25.07 28.55 24.61
N PRO A 13 -26.15 28.65 23.79
CA PRO A 13 -27.46 28.22 24.22
C PRO A 13 -27.97 26.96 23.50
N SER A 14 -28.85 26.31 24.24
CA SER A 14 -29.36 24.95 24.19
C SER A 14 -30.60 24.71 23.31
N VAL A 15 -30.84 23.42 23.06
CA VAL A 15 -31.86 22.74 22.27
C VAL A 15 -33.31 22.93 22.78
N VAL A 16 -34.29 23.02 21.87
CA VAL A 16 -35.70 22.61 22.11
C VAL A 16 -36.25 21.82 20.93
N SER A 17 -36.97 20.74 21.26
CA SER A 17 -37.57 19.69 20.43
C SER A 17 -38.98 20.05 19.93
N THR A 18 -39.34 19.64 18.70
CA THR A 18 -40.74 19.36 18.29
C THR A 18 -40.79 18.36 17.12
N ALA A 19 -41.76 17.43 17.18
CA ALA A 19 -41.99 16.32 16.23
C ALA A 19 -43.02 16.70 15.11
N PRO A 20 -43.41 15.81 14.17
CA PRO A 20 -43.31 16.05 12.73
C PRO A 20 -44.61 16.49 12.03
N SER A 21 -44.50 17.36 11.01
CA SER A 21 -45.60 17.71 10.10
C SER A 21 -45.38 17.14 8.69
N SER A 22 -46.49 16.80 8.04
CA SER A 22 -46.64 16.04 6.80
C SER A 22 -46.03 16.73 5.56
N PRO A 23 -45.60 16.00 4.51
CA PRO A 23 -45.04 16.62 3.31
C PRO A 23 -46.15 17.17 2.37
N PRO A 24 -45.88 18.27 1.64
CA PRO A 24 -46.82 18.85 0.67
C PRO A 24 -46.83 18.06 -0.66
N PRO A 25 -47.88 18.19 -1.49
CA PRO A 25 -48.04 17.37 -2.69
C PRO A 25 -47.14 17.88 -3.83
N THR A 26 -46.23 17.02 -4.29
CA THR A 26 -45.34 17.31 -5.43
C THR A 26 -46.12 17.27 -6.74
N ARG A 27 -46.27 18.44 -7.35
CA ARG A 27 -46.76 18.66 -8.72
C ARG A 27 -45.84 17.89 -9.70
N ARG A 28 -46.38 16.85 -10.35
CA ARG A 28 -45.69 16.08 -11.39
C ARG A 28 -45.50 16.93 -12.63
N THR A 29 -44.30 17.49 -12.80
CA THR A 29 -43.82 17.96 -14.10
C THR A 29 -43.23 16.77 -14.83
N SER A 30 -43.93 16.26 -15.83
CA SER A 30 -43.50 15.20 -16.73
C SER A 30 -42.28 15.65 -17.53
N THR A 31 -41.10 15.50 -16.94
CA THR A 31 -39.84 15.55 -17.67
C THR A 31 -39.72 14.23 -18.42
N SER A 32 -40.05 14.27 -19.71
CA SER A 32 -39.78 13.19 -20.65
C SER A 32 -38.30 12.82 -20.53
N ILE A 33 -38.03 11.67 -19.92
CA ILE A 33 -36.71 11.03 -19.94
C ILE A 33 -36.46 10.73 -21.41
N ARG A 34 -35.64 11.57 -22.03
CA ARG A 34 -35.09 11.32 -23.35
C ARG A 34 -34.26 10.05 -23.21
N SER A 35 -34.84 8.92 -23.63
CA SER A 35 -34.14 7.66 -23.79
C SER A 35 -32.91 7.94 -24.65
N VAL A 36 -31.74 7.91 -24.01
CA VAL A 36 -30.47 7.85 -24.71
C VAL A 36 -30.54 6.54 -25.49
N THR A 37 -30.84 6.69 -26.78
CA THR A 37 -30.76 5.59 -27.73
C THR A 37 -29.28 5.27 -27.80
N THR A 38 -28.85 4.25 -27.05
CA THR A 38 -27.55 3.63 -27.21
C THR A 38 -27.43 3.30 -28.68
N THR A 39 -26.70 4.13 -29.41
CA THR A 39 -26.35 3.84 -30.79
C THR A 39 -25.43 2.65 -30.68
N GLU A 40 -25.96 1.44 -30.92
CA GLU A 40 -25.13 0.24 -31.08
C GLU A 40 -24.21 0.50 -32.26
N GLY A 41 -23.02 1.02 -31.98
CA GLY A 41 -21.94 1.07 -32.94
C GLY A 41 -21.63 -0.35 -33.42
N PRO A 42 -21.01 -0.51 -34.61
CA PRO A 42 -20.64 -1.82 -35.11
C PRO A 42 -19.86 -2.59 -34.04
N ARG A 43 -20.27 -3.83 -33.75
CA ARG A 43 -19.59 -4.71 -32.79
C ARG A 43 -18.16 -4.93 -33.30
N LEU A 44 -17.19 -4.43 -32.53
CA LEU A 44 -15.77 -4.62 -32.81
C LEU A 44 -15.45 -6.12 -32.83
N THR A 45 -14.76 -6.58 -33.86
CA THR A 45 -14.25 -7.95 -33.97
C THR A 45 -12.90 -8.07 -33.26
N GLU A 46 -12.55 -9.26 -32.76
CA GLU A 46 -11.26 -9.50 -32.09
C GLU A 46 -10.06 -9.15 -32.99
N GLU A 47 -10.14 -9.48 -34.28
CA GLU A 47 -9.09 -9.17 -35.26
C GLU A 47 -8.83 -7.66 -35.41
N GLU A 48 -9.87 -6.83 -35.30
CA GLU A 48 -9.71 -5.36 -35.36
C GLU A 48 -9.04 -4.80 -34.11
N ILE A 49 -9.29 -5.42 -32.96
CA ILE A 49 -8.70 -5.04 -31.68
C ILE A 49 -7.21 -5.40 -31.64
N GLU A 50 -6.88 -6.63 -32.04
CA GLU A 50 -5.48 -7.10 -32.14
C GLU A 50 -4.65 -6.28 -33.11
N LYS A 51 -5.25 -5.79 -34.20
CA LYS A 51 -4.54 -4.94 -35.18
C LYS A 51 -4.21 -3.54 -34.64
N LYS A 52 -4.98 -3.02 -33.69
CA LYS A 52 -4.82 -1.66 -33.14
C LYS A 52 -5.03 -1.61 -31.63
N PRO A 53 -4.19 -2.30 -30.83
CA PRO A 53 -4.38 -2.41 -29.39
C PRO A 53 -4.29 -1.05 -28.68
N TRP A 54 -3.47 -0.11 -29.17
CA TRP A 54 -3.38 1.24 -28.62
C TRP A 54 -4.69 2.04 -28.71
N LYS A 55 -5.53 1.75 -29.72
CA LYS A 55 -6.79 2.46 -29.96
C LYS A 55 -7.94 1.90 -29.13
N TYR A 56 -8.01 0.57 -29.03
CA TYR A 56 -9.17 -0.11 -28.46
C TYR A 56 -8.96 -0.58 -27.02
N ILE A 57 -7.71 -0.83 -26.61
CA ILE A 57 -7.34 -1.26 -25.26
C ILE A 57 -6.69 -0.10 -24.53
N GLY A 58 -5.53 0.35 -25.01
CA GLY A 58 -4.82 1.51 -24.49
C GLY A 58 -4.66 1.51 -22.96
N TYR A 59 -4.64 2.72 -22.39
CA TYR A 59 -4.65 2.91 -20.94
C TYR A 59 -5.92 2.41 -20.26
N LYS A 60 -7.06 2.37 -20.96
CA LYS A 60 -8.31 1.85 -20.41
C LYS A 60 -8.12 0.40 -19.98
N GLY A 61 -7.74 -0.47 -20.91
CA GLY A 61 -7.51 -1.89 -20.63
C GLY A 61 -6.32 -2.11 -19.68
N TYR A 62 -5.25 -1.31 -19.80
CA TYR A 62 -4.12 -1.42 -18.87
C TYR A 62 -4.51 -1.09 -17.43
N SER A 63 -5.30 -0.02 -17.23
CA SER A 63 -5.76 0.39 -15.90
C SER A 63 -6.78 -0.60 -15.32
N GLU A 64 -7.66 -1.17 -16.13
CA GLU A 64 -8.57 -2.25 -15.74
C GLU A 64 -7.78 -3.49 -15.32
N PHE A 65 -6.72 -3.86 -16.05
CA PHE A 65 -5.83 -4.94 -15.68
C PHE A 65 -5.12 -4.68 -14.36
N ILE A 66 -4.51 -3.51 -14.16
CA ILE A 66 -3.85 -3.15 -12.90
C ILE A 66 -4.84 -3.16 -11.73
N ALA A 67 -6.06 -2.64 -11.93
CA ALA A 67 -7.09 -2.57 -10.90
C ALA A 67 -7.72 -3.94 -10.59
N SER A 68 -7.53 -4.94 -11.45
CA SER A 68 -8.15 -6.26 -11.29
C SER A 68 -7.54 -7.08 -10.14
N ASP A 69 -6.28 -6.84 -9.77
CA ASP A 69 -5.62 -7.46 -8.63
C ASP A 69 -4.63 -6.50 -7.97
N ASN A 70 -4.68 -6.41 -6.65
CA ASN A 70 -3.74 -5.64 -5.84
C ASN A 70 -2.26 -6.01 -6.11
N ASP A 71 -1.98 -7.27 -6.49
CA ASP A 71 -0.62 -7.72 -6.83
C ASP A 71 -0.07 -7.01 -8.08
N PHE A 72 -0.94 -6.50 -8.96
CA PHE A 72 -0.54 -5.79 -10.18
C PHE A 72 -0.37 -4.29 -9.99
N TYR A 73 -0.77 -3.73 -8.85
CA TYR A 73 -0.63 -2.31 -8.59
C TYR A 73 0.81 -1.95 -8.18
N ILE A 74 1.64 -1.83 -9.22
CA ILE A 74 3.08 -1.60 -9.13
C ILE A 74 3.43 -0.25 -9.76
N VAL A 75 4.09 0.59 -8.97
CA VAL A 75 4.50 1.94 -9.38
C VAL A 75 5.95 2.20 -9.02
N ARG A 76 6.54 3.25 -9.59
CA ARG A 76 7.88 3.71 -9.21
C ARG A 76 7.85 4.55 -7.94
N LYS A 77 8.82 4.34 -7.05
CA LYS A 77 9.06 5.19 -5.88
C LYS A 77 10.03 6.35 -6.13
N PHE A 78 10.68 6.39 -7.31
CA PHE A 78 11.61 7.44 -7.72
C PHE A 78 12.70 7.74 -6.68
N ALA A 79 13.29 6.71 -6.08
CA ALA A 79 14.15 6.85 -4.89
C ALA A 79 15.32 7.82 -5.07
N SER A 80 16.04 7.72 -6.19
CA SER A 80 17.17 8.60 -6.51
C SER A 80 16.72 10.05 -6.71
N LEU A 81 15.61 10.26 -7.44
CA LEU A 81 15.08 11.60 -7.69
C LEU A 81 14.56 12.25 -6.41
N ASN A 82 13.81 11.51 -5.60
CA ASN A 82 13.31 11.99 -4.32
C ASN A 82 14.45 12.31 -3.34
N THR A 83 15.53 11.52 -3.36
CA THR A 83 16.72 11.81 -2.55
C THR A 83 17.39 13.11 -3.00
N ARG A 84 17.50 13.34 -4.31
CA ARG A 84 18.03 14.60 -4.85
C ARG A 84 17.16 15.80 -4.44
N ILE A 85 15.84 15.65 -4.43
CA ILE A 85 14.90 16.69 -3.96
C ILE A 85 15.09 16.95 -2.46
N ALA A 86 15.21 15.90 -1.64
CA ALA A 86 15.47 16.05 -0.20
C ALA A 86 16.76 16.83 0.06
N LEU A 87 17.86 16.46 -0.61
CA LEU A 87 19.15 17.13 -0.46
C LEU A 87 19.08 18.61 -0.90
N ALA A 88 18.37 18.90 -2.00
CA ALA A 88 18.17 20.28 -2.45
C ALA A 88 17.34 21.12 -1.47
N LEU A 89 16.33 20.54 -0.81
CA LEU A 89 15.57 21.21 0.23
C LEU A 89 16.41 21.44 1.50
N GLN A 90 17.22 20.46 1.88
CA GLN A 90 18.13 20.56 3.03
C GLN A 90 19.15 21.68 2.82
N ASP A 91 19.76 21.77 1.64
CA ASP A 91 20.71 22.83 1.29
C ASP A 91 20.05 24.22 1.35
N GLN A 92 18.83 24.36 0.80
CA GLN A 92 18.08 25.62 0.90
C GLN A 92 17.81 26.04 2.35
N ILE A 93 17.54 25.09 3.25
CA ILE A 93 17.35 25.39 4.67
C ILE A 93 18.69 25.78 5.31
N ALA A 94 19.77 25.08 4.99
CA ALA A 94 21.10 25.38 5.52
C ALA A 94 21.59 26.78 5.12
N VAL A 95 21.29 27.24 3.90
CA VAL A 95 21.58 28.62 3.48
C VAL A 95 20.77 29.62 4.32
N LEU A 96 19.48 29.41 4.50
CA LEU A 96 18.65 30.32 5.30
C LEU A 96 19.04 30.32 6.79
N GLU A 97 19.47 29.18 7.31
CA GLU A 97 20.02 29.05 8.66
C GLU A 97 21.33 29.82 8.80
N ALA A 98 22.21 29.75 7.80
CA ALA A 98 23.43 30.55 7.76
C ALA A 98 23.13 32.06 7.70
N ASP A 99 22.18 32.47 6.86
CA ASP A 99 21.71 33.87 6.77
C ASP A 99 21.18 34.36 8.13
N LEU A 100 20.42 33.52 8.85
CA LEU A 100 19.87 33.86 10.17
C LEU A 100 20.98 33.99 11.21
N ASN A 101 21.93 33.05 11.23
CA ASN A 101 23.10 33.12 12.11
C ASN A 101 23.96 34.36 11.84
N GLU A 102 24.09 34.76 10.57
CA GLU A 102 24.79 36.00 10.20
C GLU A 102 24.06 37.23 10.73
N LEU A 103 22.73 37.28 10.59
CA LEU A 103 21.91 38.37 11.10
C LEU A 103 21.99 38.48 12.63
N ASP A 104 21.89 37.36 13.34
CA ASP A 104 22.04 37.32 14.79
C ASP A 104 23.46 37.73 15.24
N ALA A 105 24.49 37.37 14.47
CA ALA A 105 25.85 37.82 14.72
C ALA A 105 26.01 39.33 14.50
N GLN A 106 25.37 39.90 13.48
CA GLN A 106 25.37 41.35 13.22
C GLN A 106 24.70 42.12 14.37
N TYR A 107 23.54 41.65 14.87
CA TYR A 107 22.85 42.30 16.00
C TYR A 107 23.55 42.12 17.35
N SER A 108 24.52 41.22 17.44
CA SER A 108 25.30 40.98 18.66
C SER A 108 26.60 41.79 18.70
N GLN A 109 26.90 42.60 17.69
CA GLN A 109 28.12 43.42 17.65
C GLN A 109 28.04 44.60 18.63
N MET A 110 29.18 45.03 19.18
CA MET A 110 29.23 46.12 20.17
C MET A 110 28.80 47.48 19.61
N ASP A 111 28.94 47.66 18.30
CA ASP A 111 28.61 48.86 17.53
C ASP A 111 27.22 48.80 16.88
N ALA A 112 26.50 47.68 17.03
CA ALA A 112 25.12 47.55 16.56
C ALA A 112 24.13 48.32 17.45
N GLU A 113 22.93 48.55 16.92
CA GLU A 113 21.82 49.15 17.65
C GLU A 113 21.42 48.25 18.85
N ASP A 114 21.09 48.85 20.00
CA ASP A 114 20.73 48.13 21.24
C ASP A 114 19.36 47.45 21.10
N LEU A 115 19.36 46.29 20.45
CA LEU A 115 18.20 45.48 20.11
C LEU A 115 17.99 44.36 21.15
N HIS A 116 16.73 44.16 21.55
CA HIS A 116 16.38 43.10 22.50
C HIS A 116 16.30 41.72 21.80
N ASN A 117 17.44 41.04 21.66
CA ASN A 117 17.53 39.71 21.02
C ASN A 117 16.77 38.56 21.73
N GLY A 118 16.17 38.79 22.89
CA GLY A 118 15.34 37.82 23.61
C GLY A 118 13.82 37.97 23.43
N SER A 119 13.33 38.90 22.60
CA SER A 119 11.89 39.16 22.43
C SER A 119 11.50 39.07 20.96
N PHE A 120 10.63 38.10 20.63
CA PHE A 120 10.01 38.02 19.30
C PHE A 120 8.94 39.10 19.07
N ARG A 121 8.46 39.78 20.13
CA ARG A 121 7.43 40.82 20.02
C ARG A 121 8.00 42.14 19.55
N ASP A 122 9.25 42.40 19.89
CA ASP A 122 9.97 43.64 19.62
C ASP A 122 11.10 43.39 18.62
N ASP A 123 10.91 42.39 17.75
CA ASP A 123 11.91 41.95 16.79
C ASP A 123 11.89 42.81 15.51
N ARG A 124 12.96 42.74 14.74
CA ARG A 124 13.08 43.41 13.45
C ARG A 124 12.35 42.64 12.36
N GLU A 125 11.83 43.38 11.38
CA GLU A 125 11.04 42.85 10.28
C GLU A 125 11.85 41.88 9.40
N ASP A 126 13.11 42.19 9.12
CA ASP A 126 14.04 41.33 8.36
C ASP A 126 14.32 39.98 9.05
N ARG A 127 14.54 39.97 10.38
CA ARG A 127 14.66 38.69 11.12
C ARG A 127 13.35 37.91 11.12
N THR A 128 12.22 38.60 11.30
CA THR A 128 10.89 37.99 11.30
C THR A 128 10.57 37.34 9.95
N GLU A 129 10.76 38.07 8.84
CA GLU A 129 10.57 37.56 7.48
C GLU A 129 11.46 36.34 7.19
N LEU A 130 12.72 36.37 7.64
CA LEU A 130 13.63 35.26 7.46
C LEU A 130 13.18 34.02 8.23
N VAL A 131 12.74 34.19 9.48
CA VAL A 131 12.19 33.09 10.31
C VAL A 131 10.92 32.51 9.69
N GLU A 132 10.01 33.34 9.15
CA GLU A 132 8.82 32.86 8.45
C GLU A 132 9.15 32.06 7.18
N LYS A 133 10.15 32.52 6.43
CA LYS A 133 10.66 31.82 5.23
C LYS A 133 11.28 30.47 5.61
N ILE A 134 12.07 30.42 6.69
CA ILE A 134 12.61 29.18 7.26
C ILE A 134 11.48 28.26 7.67
N ALA A 135 10.49 28.74 8.44
CA ALA A 135 9.36 27.94 8.90
C ALA A 135 8.62 27.27 7.73
N THR A 136 8.37 28.02 6.66
CA THR A 136 7.72 27.51 5.43
C THR A 136 8.56 26.41 4.76
N LYS A 137 9.88 26.61 4.65
CA LYS A 137 10.79 25.63 4.03
C LYS A 137 10.96 24.37 4.87
N VAL A 138 11.11 24.52 6.18
CA VAL A 138 11.21 23.43 7.14
C VAL A 138 9.93 22.60 7.15
N ALA A 139 8.75 23.24 7.14
CA ALA A 139 7.47 22.53 7.04
C ALA A 139 7.40 21.66 5.77
N LYS A 140 7.77 22.22 4.61
CA LYS A 140 7.81 21.50 3.34
C LYS A 140 8.81 20.34 3.36
N TYR A 141 9.99 20.55 3.94
CA TYR A 141 11.00 19.49 4.07
C TYR A 141 10.51 18.36 4.98
N ASN A 142 9.95 18.70 6.15
CA ASN A 142 9.43 17.71 7.10
C ASN A 142 8.30 16.88 6.50
N GLU A 143 7.35 17.52 5.83
CA GLU A 143 6.26 16.83 5.11
C GLU A 143 6.83 15.88 4.05
N PHE A 144 7.78 16.35 3.24
CA PHE A 144 8.42 15.55 2.21
C PHE A 144 9.13 14.32 2.81
N ILE A 145 9.89 14.49 3.88
CA ILE A 145 10.60 13.38 4.54
C ILE A 145 9.62 12.37 5.13
N LEU A 146 8.53 12.81 5.77
CA LEU A 146 7.49 11.91 6.28
C LEU A 146 6.88 11.06 5.15
N GLN A 147 6.55 11.68 4.02
CA GLN A 147 6.06 10.96 2.84
C GLN A 147 7.10 9.94 2.33
N GLN A 148 8.38 10.30 2.30
CA GLN A 148 9.46 9.37 1.89
C GLN A 148 9.62 8.20 2.85
N ILE A 149 9.48 8.42 4.16
CA ILE A 149 9.52 7.35 5.16
C ILE A 149 8.39 6.35 4.90
N GLU A 150 7.17 6.83 4.62
CA GLU A 150 6.07 5.94 4.26
C GLU A 150 6.36 5.15 2.98
N PHE A 151 6.85 5.80 1.91
CA PHE A 151 7.23 5.09 0.68
C PHE A 151 8.29 4.00 0.89
N LYS A 152 9.21 4.19 1.85
CA LYS A 152 10.24 3.19 2.17
C LYS A 152 9.70 1.96 2.90
N LYS A 153 8.53 2.04 3.53
CA LYS A 153 7.89 0.88 4.19
C LYS A 153 7.30 -0.11 3.18
N TYR A 154 6.96 0.36 1.98
CA TYR A 154 6.38 -0.52 0.96
C TYR A 154 7.41 -1.52 0.44
N PRO A 155 7.07 -2.81 0.41
CA PRO A 155 7.98 -3.84 -0.07
C PRO A 155 8.16 -3.73 -1.59
N GLN A 156 9.30 -4.26 -2.04
CA GLN A 156 9.54 -4.47 -3.46
C GLN A 156 8.52 -5.48 -4.01
N PRO A 157 7.95 -5.26 -5.21
CA PRO A 157 7.03 -6.20 -5.81
C PRO A 157 7.71 -7.55 -6.10
N PHE A 158 6.94 -8.63 -6.02
CA PHE A 158 7.45 -9.95 -6.34
C PHE A 158 7.81 -10.05 -7.83
N ARG A 159 8.85 -10.84 -8.14
CA ARG A 159 9.30 -11.04 -9.53
C ARG A 159 8.20 -11.66 -10.42
N GLN A 160 7.32 -12.46 -9.83
CA GLN A 160 6.19 -13.06 -10.55
C GLN A 160 5.16 -12.02 -10.98
N ASP A 161 4.90 -11.01 -10.16
CA ASP A 161 3.89 -9.99 -10.42
C ASP A 161 4.40 -9.04 -11.52
N LEU A 162 5.67 -8.64 -11.43
CA LEU A 162 6.37 -7.91 -12.49
C LEU A 162 6.36 -8.68 -13.83
N LYS A 163 6.52 -10.00 -13.76
CA LYS A 163 6.44 -10.84 -14.97
C LYS A 163 5.04 -10.84 -15.56
N SER A 164 4.00 -10.87 -14.73
CA SER A 164 2.61 -10.84 -15.20
C SER A 164 2.31 -9.52 -15.91
N LEU A 165 2.81 -8.40 -15.37
CA LEU A 165 2.69 -7.08 -15.99
C LEU A 165 3.45 -6.99 -17.33
N ARG A 166 4.67 -7.53 -17.40
CA ARG A 166 5.43 -7.63 -18.66
C ARG A 166 4.78 -8.55 -19.68
N ASN A 167 4.20 -9.65 -19.22
CA ASN A 167 3.45 -10.55 -20.09
C ASN A 167 2.23 -9.84 -20.67
N TRP A 168 1.51 -9.03 -19.87
CA TRP A 168 0.39 -8.24 -20.37
C TRP A 168 0.82 -7.31 -21.52
N HIS A 169 1.94 -6.60 -21.38
CA HIS A 169 2.47 -5.78 -22.48
C HIS A 169 2.84 -6.64 -23.70
N HIS A 170 3.51 -7.76 -23.48
CA HIS A 170 3.93 -8.66 -24.56
C HIS A 170 2.74 -9.27 -25.32
N ASN A 171 1.67 -9.63 -24.62
CA ASN A 171 0.46 -10.20 -25.23
C ASN A 171 -0.30 -9.20 -26.10
N HIS A 172 0.00 -7.90 -25.97
CA HIS A 172 -0.54 -6.82 -26.81
C HIS A 172 0.55 -6.19 -27.69
N ASP A 173 1.53 -7.00 -28.11
CA ASP A 173 2.67 -6.65 -28.96
C ASP A 173 3.56 -5.50 -28.45
N ASN A 174 3.42 -5.12 -27.17
CA ASN A 174 3.99 -3.91 -26.58
C ASN A 174 3.57 -2.61 -27.28
N VAL A 175 2.46 -2.62 -28.03
CA VAL A 175 1.96 -1.43 -28.75
C VAL A 175 0.76 -0.81 -28.04
N ALA A 176 0.09 -1.53 -27.13
CA ALA A 176 -1.06 -1.01 -26.38
C ALA A 176 -0.76 0.29 -25.60
N ILE A 177 0.45 0.42 -25.07
CA ILE A 177 0.93 1.60 -24.32
C ILE A 177 2.20 2.11 -25.01
N ALA A 178 2.50 3.41 -24.94
CA ALA A 178 3.72 3.92 -25.56
C ALA A 178 4.98 3.29 -24.95
N THR A 179 5.99 3.01 -25.76
CA THR A 179 7.21 2.32 -25.31
C THR A 179 7.94 3.09 -24.20
N ASP A 180 7.96 4.41 -24.29
CA ASP A 180 8.56 5.29 -23.26
C ASP A 180 7.83 5.17 -21.91
N GLU A 181 6.51 5.02 -21.94
CA GLU A 181 5.69 4.85 -20.75
C GLU A 181 5.84 3.46 -20.13
N GLN A 182 6.25 2.45 -20.91
CA GLN A 182 6.56 1.10 -20.41
C GLN A 182 7.94 1.01 -19.74
N ALA A 183 8.85 1.94 -20.04
CA ALA A 183 10.24 1.91 -19.59
C ALA A 183 10.38 1.89 -18.06
N TYR A 184 9.36 2.32 -17.31
CA TYR A 184 9.36 2.24 -15.85
C TYR A 184 9.55 0.80 -15.32
N LEU A 185 9.07 -0.22 -16.06
CA LEU A 185 9.20 -1.64 -15.69
C LEU A 185 10.64 -2.17 -15.74
N THR A 186 11.55 -1.44 -16.38
CA THR A 186 12.99 -1.77 -16.39
C THR A 186 13.67 -1.45 -15.06
N HIS A 187 13.13 -0.50 -14.29
CA HIS A 187 13.71 -0.01 -13.04
C HIS A 187 13.36 -0.89 -11.85
N THR A 188 13.70 -2.18 -11.88
CA THR A 188 13.17 -3.18 -10.92
C THR A 188 13.42 -2.86 -9.44
N GLN A 189 14.50 -2.13 -9.12
CA GLN A 189 14.84 -1.72 -7.75
C GLN A 189 14.06 -0.49 -7.26
N ASP A 190 13.49 0.26 -8.21
CA ASP A 190 12.73 1.49 -7.97
C ASP A 190 11.22 1.25 -8.01
N LEU A 191 10.78 0.00 -8.05
CA LEU A 191 9.36 -0.37 -8.04
C LEU A 191 8.91 -0.74 -6.64
N ILE A 192 7.67 -0.38 -6.32
CA ILE A 192 6.97 -0.72 -5.08
C ILE A 192 5.60 -1.32 -5.39
N SER A 193 5.13 -2.23 -4.53
CA SER A 193 3.74 -2.67 -4.54
C SER A 193 2.93 -1.74 -3.64
N VAL A 194 1.93 -1.06 -4.19
CA VAL A 194 1.11 -0.06 -3.46
C VAL A 194 0.25 -0.72 -2.39
N ILE A 195 -0.23 -1.94 -2.67
CA ILE A 195 -1.04 -2.71 -1.72
C ILE A 195 -0.29 -4.00 -1.42
N PRO A 196 0.61 -3.99 -0.43
CA PRO A 196 1.40 -5.17 -0.11
C PRO A 196 0.49 -6.27 0.45
N LYS A 197 0.38 -7.39 -0.26
CA LYS A 197 -0.22 -8.59 0.31
C LYS A 197 0.81 -9.35 1.14
N GLU A 198 0.49 -9.60 2.40
CA GLU A 198 1.28 -10.47 3.25
C GLU A 198 1.10 -11.93 2.82
N LYS A 199 2.05 -12.44 2.03
CA LYS A 199 2.07 -13.86 1.63
C LYS A 199 2.91 -14.66 2.62
N THR A 200 2.31 -15.71 3.21
CA THR A 200 3.02 -16.67 4.08
C THR A 200 4.19 -17.33 3.33
N PRO A 201 5.29 -17.74 4.01
CA PRO A 201 6.42 -18.41 3.34
C PRO A 201 6.00 -19.64 2.53
N LEU A 202 5.07 -20.44 3.09
CA LEU A 202 4.48 -21.57 2.37
C LEU A 202 3.74 -21.12 1.10
N ARG A 203 2.92 -20.06 1.17
CA ARG A 203 2.24 -19.51 -0.01
C ARG A 203 3.23 -19.03 -1.05
N ARG A 204 4.31 -18.33 -0.65
CA ARG A 204 5.39 -17.91 -1.56
C ARG A 204 6.08 -19.08 -2.25
N LEU A 205 6.35 -20.17 -1.51
CA LEU A 205 6.96 -21.37 -2.07
C LEU A 205 6.04 -22.05 -3.07
N LEU A 206 4.75 -22.10 -2.76
CA LEU A 206 3.73 -22.72 -3.60
C LEU A 206 3.47 -21.90 -4.88
N GLU A 207 3.40 -20.57 -4.77
CA GLU A 207 3.28 -19.63 -5.90
C GLU A 207 4.55 -19.57 -6.77
N ARG A 208 5.72 -19.96 -6.24
CA ARG A 208 6.94 -20.13 -7.04
C ARG A 208 6.80 -21.27 -8.05
N SER A 209 5.96 -22.27 -7.76
CA SER A 209 5.72 -23.39 -8.65
C SER A 209 4.71 -23.01 -9.74
N ARG A 210 5.17 -22.92 -11.00
CA ARG A 210 4.27 -22.69 -12.15
C ARG A 210 3.19 -23.77 -12.27
N LYS A 211 3.53 -25.03 -11.94
CA LYS A 211 2.61 -26.16 -12.00
C LYS A 211 1.44 -26.00 -11.04
N PHE A 212 1.65 -25.34 -9.91
CA PHE A 212 0.58 -25.11 -8.94
C PHE A 212 -0.42 -24.06 -9.46
N ARG A 213 0.06 -22.95 -10.03
CA ARG A 213 -0.78 -21.84 -10.49
C ARG A 213 -1.65 -22.18 -11.71
N ILE A 214 -1.16 -23.03 -12.61
CA ILE A 214 -1.91 -23.45 -13.81
C ILE A 214 -2.96 -24.52 -13.54
N LEU A 215 -3.08 -25.02 -12.30
CA LEU A 215 -4.10 -26.03 -12.00
C LEU A 215 -5.51 -25.42 -12.14
N PRO A 216 -6.43 -26.09 -12.84
CA PRO A 216 -7.77 -25.56 -13.11
C PRO A 216 -8.61 -25.38 -11.83
N LEU A 217 -8.20 -25.98 -10.71
CA LEU A 217 -8.83 -25.81 -9.40
C LEU A 217 -8.72 -24.36 -8.86
N TRP A 218 -7.61 -23.68 -9.17
CA TRP A 218 -7.33 -22.31 -8.70
C TRP A 218 -7.77 -21.22 -9.66
N MET A 219 -8.03 -21.59 -10.92
CA MET A 219 -8.48 -20.64 -11.93
C MET A 219 -9.87 -20.12 -11.59
N GLN A 220 -9.96 -18.79 -11.50
CA GLN A 220 -11.22 -18.09 -11.35
C GLN A 220 -11.71 -17.72 -12.75
N LYS A 221 -12.79 -18.38 -13.21
CA LYS A 221 -13.44 -18.07 -14.50
C LYS A 221 -14.23 -16.76 -14.49
N THR A 222 -14.38 -16.13 -13.34
CA THR A 222 -15.21 -14.94 -13.12
C THR A 222 -14.36 -13.82 -12.53
N GLY A 223 -13.68 -13.07 -13.41
CA GLY A 223 -13.34 -11.67 -13.14
C GLY A 223 -14.59 -10.78 -13.34
N PRO A 224 -14.51 -9.47 -13.02
CA PRO A 224 -15.52 -8.50 -13.47
C PRO A 224 -15.73 -8.64 -14.99
N GLU A 225 -16.87 -8.21 -15.55
CA GLU A 225 -17.17 -8.33 -16.99
C GLU A 225 -16.04 -7.75 -17.85
N LEU A 226 -15.06 -8.58 -18.18
CA LEU A 226 -13.90 -8.15 -18.93
C LEU A 226 -14.33 -8.00 -20.39
N PRO A 227 -13.90 -6.91 -21.05
CA PRO A 227 -14.13 -6.71 -22.46
C PRO A 227 -13.55 -7.89 -23.27
N ILE A 228 -14.16 -8.14 -24.44
CA ILE A 228 -14.02 -9.35 -25.26
C ILE A 228 -12.56 -9.79 -25.45
N TYR A 229 -11.63 -8.84 -25.54
CA TYR A 229 -10.20 -9.07 -25.80
C TYR A 229 -9.39 -9.68 -24.65
N ASP A 230 -9.92 -9.76 -23.43
CA ASP A 230 -9.14 -10.15 -22.25
C ASP A 230 -9.46 -11.55 -21.70
N LYS A 231 -10.35 -12.29 -22.37
CA LYS A 231 -10.90 -13.57 -21.85
C LYS A 231 -9.92 -14.73 -21.87
N ASP A 232 -8.98 -14.76 -22.83
CA ASP A 232 -8.12 -15.93 -23.05
C ASP A 232 -6.67 -15.75 -22.59
N VAL A 233 -6.31 -14.54 -22.15
CA VAL A 233 -4.90 -14.15 -21.99
C VAL A 233 -4.50 -14.01 -20.51
N ILE A 234 -5.45 -13.83 -19.59
CA ILE A 234 -5.16 -13.54 -18.18
C ILE A 234 -5.76 -14.59 -17.25
N THR A 235 -4.89 -15.45 -16.71
CA THR A 235 -5.29 -16.46 -15.73
C THR A 235 -5.42 -15.83 -14.34
N TYR A 236 -6.62 -15.42 -13.97
CA TYR A 236 -6.94 -15.02 -12.60
C TYR A 236 -6.86 -16.23 -11.67
N THR A 237 -6.02 -16.11 -10.64
CA THR A 237 -5.86 -17.15 -9.62
C THR A 237 -6.65 -16.74 -8.38
N SER A 238 -7.56 -17.60 -7.90
CA SER A 238 -8.40 -17.25 -6.76
C SER A 238 -7.63 -17.40 -5.44
N ASP A 239 -7.18 -16.27 -4.90
CA ASP A 239 -6.48 -16.20 -3.61
C ASP A 239 -7.26 -16.88 -2.49
N LYS A 240 -8.57 -16.65 -2.41
CA LYS A 240 -9.44 -17.26 -1.37
C LYS A 240 -9.43 -18.79 -1.40
N ARG A 241 -9.33 -19.40 -2.59
CA ARG A 241 -9.27 -20.85 -2.73
C ARG A 241 -7.90 -21.36 -2.29
N ILE A 242 -6.84 -20.69 -2.73
CA ILE A 242 -5.46 -21.03 -2.35
C ILE A 242 -5.30 -20.97 -0.84
N ASP A 243 -5.74 -19.89 -0.21
CA ASP A 243 -5.63 -19.73 1.25
C ASP A 243 -6.41 -20.80 2.01
N ARG A 244 -7.63 -21.13 1.54
CA ARG A 244 -8.42 -22.22 2.13
C ARG A 244 -7.70 -23.58 2.00
N PHE A 245 -7.14 -23.87 0.85
CA PHE A 245 -6.41 -25.12 0.63
C PHE A 245 -5.15 -25.21 1.48
N ILE A 246 -4.36 -24.13 1.52
CA ILE A 246 -3.19 -24.05 2.39
C ILE A 246 -3.62 -24.31 3.84
N THR A 247 -4.70 -23.67 4.29
CA THR A 247 -5.25 -23.87 5.64
C THR A 247 -5.61 -25.34 5.89
N VAL A 248 -6.33 -25.99 4.96
CA VAL A 248 -6.69 -27.42 5.08
C VAL A 248 -5.46 -28.31 5.14
N VAL A 249 -4.44 -28.05 4.30
CA VAL A 249 -3.18 -28.82 4.30
C VAL A 249 -2.41 -28.61 5.61
N VAL A 250 -2.31 -27.36 6.09
CA VAL A 250 -1.64 -27.04 7.36
C VAL A 250 -2.35 -27.72 8.53
N VAL A 251 -3.67 -27.63 8.60
CA VAL A 251 -4.45 -28.31 9.65
C VAL A 251 -4.27 -29.82 9.55
N GLY A 252 -4.33 -30.41 8.35
CA GLY A 252 -4.14 -31.84 8.15
C GLY A 252 -2.76 -32.34 8.58
N ILE A 253 -1.69 -31.66 8.17
CA ILE A 253 -0.32 -32.02 8.58
C ILE A 253 -0.16 -31.84 10.10
N GLY A 254 -0.71 -30.77 10.67
CA GLY A 254 -0.68 -30.52 12.12
C GLY A 254 -1.39 -31.63 12.91
N SER A 255 -2.57 -32.07 12.47
CA SER A 255 -3.30 -33.19 13.07
C SER A 255 -2.50 -34.50 13.00
N VAL A 256 -1.87 -34.79 11.86
CA VAL A 256 -1.00 -35.97 11.71
C VAL A 256 0.20 -35.87 12.67
N MET A 257 0.83 -34.71 12.79
CA MET A 257 1.95 -34.49 13.71
C MET A 257 1.58 -34.62 15.19
N LEU A 258 0.32 -34.40 15.57
CA LEU A 258 -0.15 -34.61 16.94
C LEU A 258 -0.53 -36.07 17.24
N ILE A 259 -1.17 -36.75 16.29
CA ILE A 259 -1.70 -38.10 16.49
C ILE A 259 -0.62 -39.16 16.27
N ALA A 260 0.23 -39.02 15.25
CA ALA A 260 1.23 -40.03 14.89
C ALA A 260 2.23 -40.36 16.03
N PRO A 261 2.77 -39.40 16.81
CA PRO A 261 3.67 -39.71 17.92
C PRO A 261 3.02 -40.61 18.95
N MET A 262 1.73 -40.43 19.23
CA MET A 262 1.00 -41.22 20.22
C MET A 262 0.97 -42.70 19.84
N TRP A 263 0.66 -43.00 18.57
CA TRP A 263 0.65 -44.36 18.05
C TRP A 263 2.07 -44.96 17.98
N ILE A 264 3.06 -44.18 17.56
CA ILE A 264 4.46 -44.63 17.50
C ILE A 264 5.01 -44.92 18.90
N LEU A 265 4.67 -44.09 19.89
CA LEU A 265 5.09 -44.26 21.28
C LEU A 265 4.48 -45.50 21.93
N GLN A 266 3.24 -45.86 21.55
CA GLN A 266 2.58 -47.08 22.03
C GLN A 266 3.30 -48.35 21.52
N ALA A 267 3.80 -48.33 20.29
CA ALA A 267 4.48 -49.48 19.69
C ALA A 267 5.93 -49.68 20.19
N MET A 268 6.50 -48.72 20.92
CA MET A 268 7.91 -48.74 21.32
C MET A 268 8.11 -49.28 22.76
N PRO A 269 8.92 -50.35 22.96
CA PRO A 269 9.22 -50.86 24.30
C PRO A 269 10.31 -50.05 25.03
N ASN A 270 11.24 -49.42 24.30
CA ASN A 270 12.44 -48.79 24.85
C ASN A 270 12.25 -47.28 25.16
N SER A 271 12.49 -46.87 26.40
CA SER A 271 12.30 -45.46 26.86
C SER A 271 13.17 -44.42 26.15
N ARG A 272 14.41 -44.77 25.74
CA ARG A 272 15.30 -43.83 25.02
C ARG A 272 14.74 -43.42 23.65
N TYR A 273 14.16 -44.37 22.92
CA TYR A 273 13.55 -44.10 21.61
C TYR A 273 12.26 -43.29 21.74
N LYS A 274 11.50 -43.47 22.84
CA LYS A 274 10.33 -42.63 23.13
C LYS A 274 10.69 -41.15 23.25
N LEU A 275 11.75 -40.85 24.01
CA LEU A 275 12.24 -39.49 24.17
C LEU A 275 12.69 -38.91 22.81
N ALA A 276 13.43 -39.69 22.01
CA ALA A 276 13.89 -39.25 20.69
C ALA A 276 12.73 -38.93 19.71
N VAL A 277 11.66 -39.75 19.71
CA VAL A 277 10.47 -39.51 18.89
C VAL A 277 9.78 -38.22 19.30
N ILE A 278 9.55 -38.00 20.60
CA ILE A 278 8.90 -36.78 21.11
C ILE A 278 9.71 -35.54 20.69
N THR A 279 11.02 -35.52 20.93
CA THR A 279 11.87 -34.38 20.57
C THR A 279 11.85 -34.12 19.06
N THR A 280 11.90 -35.17 18.23
CA THR A 280 11.86 -35.03 16.77
C THR A 280 10.55 -34.41 16.29
N PHE A 281 9.40 -34.87 16.81
CA PHE A 281 8.11 -34.31 16.44
C PHE A 281 7.90 -32.89 16.96
N ILE A 282 8.42 -32.55 18.14
CA ILE A 282 8.41 -31.16 18.64
C ILE A 282 9.22 -30.25 17.72
N VAL A 283 10.46 -30.64 17.37
CA VAL A 283 11.31 -29.84 16.45
C VAL A 283 10.64 -29.71 15.08
N ALA A 284 10.04 -30.78 14.56
CA ALA A 284 9.33 -30.76 13.28
C ALA A 284 8.07 -29.86 13.33
N PHE A 285 7.32 -29.90 14.43
CA PHE A 285 6.15 -29.04 14.67
C PHE A 285 6.56 -27.56 14.74
N LEU A 286 7.61 -27.23 15.49
CA LEU A 286 8.16 -25.88 15.56
C LEU A 286 8.62 -25.39 14.19
N GLY A 287 9.30 -26.26 13.42
CA GLY A 287 9.69 -25.98 12.05
C GLY A 287 8.47 -25.69 11.18
N MET A 288 7.43 -26.52 11.25
CA MET A 288 6.19 -26.32 10.49
C MET A 288 5.51 -25.00 10.83
N VAL A 289 5.32 -24.67 12.12
CA VAL A 289 4.73 -23.41 12.56
C VAL A 289 5.52 -22.23 11.97
N SER A 290 6.85 -22.26 12.05
CA SER A 290 7.73 -21.25 11.45
C SER A 290 7.50 -21.03 9.94
N TYR A 291 7.18 -22.08 9.18
CA TYR A 291 6.91 -21.97 7.74
C TYR A 291 5.49 -21.51 7.41
N THR A 292 4.52 -21.72 8.31
CA THR A 292 3.10 -21.45 8.07
C THR A 292 2.67 -20.11 8.68
N THR A 293 3.30 -19.65 9.76
CA THR A 293 3.04 -18.36 10.38
C THR A 293 3.91 -17.25 9.79
N ILE A 294 3.36 -16.04 9.72
CA ILE A 294 4.09 -14.83 9.29
C ILE A 294 4.95 -14.28 10.43
N ALA A 295 4.51 -14.49 11.68
CA ALA A 295 5.22 -14.09 12.88
C ALA A 295 6.53 -14.85 13.02
N LYS A 296 7.57 -14.16 13.54
CA LYS A 296 8.87 -14.80 13.75
C LYS A 296 8.70 -15.90 14.80
N PRO A 297 9.38 -17.05 14.67
CA PRO A 297 9.15 -18.21 15.54
C PRO A 297 9.28 -17.91 17.04
N PHE A 298 10.09 -16.91 17.41
CA PHE A 298 10.26 -16.48 18.79
C PHE A 298 9.08 -15.65 19.32
N GLU A 299 8.36 -14.91 18.48
CA GLU A 299 7.18 -14.13 18.86
C GLU A 299 5.99 -15.05 19.15
N THR A 300 5.81 -16.09 18.33
CA THR A 300 4.80 -17.12 18.55
C THR A 300 5.06 -17.94 19.81
N LEU A 301 6.33 -18.22 20.12
CA LEU A 301 6.70 -18.99 21.31
C LEU A 301 6.58 -18.16 22.60
N ALA A 302 6.97 -16.88 22.56
CA ALA A 302 6.77 -15.96 23.67
C ALA A 302 5.27 -15.79 23.99
N ALA A 303 4.42 -15.68 22.96
CA ALA A 303 2.96 -15.57 23.13
C ALA A 303 2.31 -16.84 23.69
N THR A 304 2.90 -18.03 23.49
CA THR A 304 2.40 -19.28 24.08
C THR A 304 2.92 -19.55 25.50
N ALA A 305 3.95 -18.83 25.95
CA ALA A 305 4.57 -19.00 27.27
C ALA A 305 4.12 -17.96 28.31
N ALA A 306 3.51 -16.85 27.87
CA ALA A 306 2.89 -15.82 28.71
C ALA A 306 1.41 -16.16 28.98
#